data_AF-A0A0G0EVX5-F1
#
_entry.id   AF-A0A0G0EVX5-F1
#
_cell.length_a   1.000
_cell.length_b   1.000
_cell.length_c   1.000
_cell.angle_alpha   90.00
_cell.angle_beta   90.00
_cell.angle_gamma   90.00
#
_symmetry.space_group_name_H-M   'P 1'
#
loop_
_entity.id
_entity.type
_entity.pdbx_description
1 polymer ?
#
loop_
_entity_poly.entity_id
_entity_poly.type
_entity_poly.pdbx_seq_one_letter_code
_entity_poly.pdbx_strand_id
1 'polypeptide(L)'
;MQLHLYQFIVILVSSSMIYSGIVNFVKGKTGQNFYKLSIRFFVWGGMILIALFPSFTNIMARVIGLEGNINAVILAGFLLIFLMIFKLLSAIERLEQQMTEIVRKKTIDESKIKQ
;
A
#
# COMPACT_ATOMS: atom_id res chain seq x y z
N MET A 1 -12.05 -26.33 16.15
CA MET A 1 -11.95 -25.35 15.04
C MET A 1 -13.35 -24.84 14.74
N GLN A 2 -13.71 -23.65 15.19
CA GLN A 2 -14.93 -22.99 14.71
C GLN A 2 -14.56 -22.27 13.41
N LEU A 3 -14.92 -22.87 12.27
CA LEU A 3 -14.76 -22.24 10.96
C LEU A 3 -15.72 -21.05 10.90
N HIS A 4 -15.20 -19.85 11.14
CA HIS A 4 -16.00 -18.65 11.02
C HIS A 4 -16.21 -18.31 9.55
N LEU A 5 -17.46 -18.01 9.19
CA LEU A 5 -17.92 -17.72 7.82
C LEU A 5 -17.04 -16.71 7.07
N TYR A 6 -16.44 -15.75 7.79
CA TYR A 6 -15.59 -14.73 7.21
C TYR A 6 -14.33 -15.31 6.56
N GLN A 7 -13.75 -16.41 7.07
CA GLN A 7 -12.53 -17.01 6.52
C GLN A 7 -12.79 -17.55 5.11
N PHE A 8 -13.95 -18.20 4.92
CA PHE A 8 -14.34 -18.77 3.64
C PHE A 8 -14.60 -17.67 2.59
N ILE A 9 -15.25 -16.59 3.01
CA ILE A 9 -15.52 -15.41 2.17
C ILE A 9 -14.20 -14.74 1.76
N VAL A 10 -13.27 -14.53 2.70
CA VAL A 10 -11.98 -13.89 2.43
C VAL A 10 -11.11 -14.72 1.48
N ILE A 11 -11.09 -16.04 1.63
CA ILE A 11 -10.34 -16.93 0.74
C ILE A 11 -10.92 -16.90 -0.68
N LEU A 12 -12.26 -16.96 -0.83
CA LEU A 12 -12.93 -16.87 -2.12
C LEU A 12 -12.68 -15.53 -2.82
N VAL A 13 -12.81 -14.42 -2.09
CA VAL A 13 -12.60 -13.07 -2.64
C VAL A 13 -11.14 -12.85 -3.02
N SER A 14 -10.20 -13.24 -2.15
CA SER A 14 -8.77 -13.12 -2.42
C SER A 14 -8.34 -13.96 -3.62
N SER A 15 -8.83 -15.19 -3.73
CA SER A 15 -8.56 -16.07 -4.86
C SER A 15 -9.10 -15.50 -6.18
N SER A 16 -10.33 -14.98 -6.17
CA SER A 16 -10.94 -14.30 -7.33
C SER A 16 -10.15 -13.04 -7.75
N MET A 17 -9.64 -12.27 -6.78
CA MET A 17 -8.82 -11.08 -7.01
C MET A 17 -7.44 -11.38 -7.61
N ILE A 18 -6.79 -12.44 -7.13
CA ILE A 18 -5.51 -12.91 -7.68
C ILE A 18 -5.71 -13.47 -9.08
N TYR A 19 -6.73 -14.31 -9.28
CA TYR A 19 -7.09 -14.84 -10.60
C TYR A 19 -7.38 -13.72 -11.60
N SER A 20 -8.17 -12.72 -11.20
CA SER A 20 -8.44 -11.54 -12.02
C SER A 20 -7.16 -10.75 -12.33
N GLY A 21 -6.22 -10.65 -11.39
CA GLY A 21 -4.92 -10.02 -11.62
C GLY A 21 -4.10 -10.74 -12.69
N ILE A 22 -3.98 -12.07 -12.57
CA ILE A 22 -3.25 -12.93 -13.51
C ILE A 22 -3.90 -12.87 -14.90
N VAL A 23 -5.22 -13.06 -14.99
CA VAL A 23 -5.95 -13.03 -16.26
C VAL A 23 -5.81 -11.67 -16.95
N ASN A 24 -5.87 -10.57 -16.21
CA ASN A 24 -5.72 -9.25 -16.81
C ASN A 24 -4.27 -9.00 -17.29
N PHE A 25 -3.27 -9.57 -16.62
CA PHE A 25 -1.85 -9.46 -17.00
C PHE A 25 -1.53 -10.28 -18.25
N VAL A 26 -2.05 -11.51 -18.31
CA VAL A 26 -1.91 -12.38 -19.49
C VAL A 26 -2.67 -11.83 -20.70
N LYS A 27 -3.80 -11.13 -20.48
CA LYS A 27 -4.58 -10.47 -21.55
C LYS A 27 -3.95 -9.17 -22.09
N GLY A 28 -2.76 -8.78 -21.63
CA GLY A 28 -1.98 -7.69 -22.23
C GLY A 28 -2.67 -6.32 -22.25
N LYS A 29 -3.62 -6.07 -21.34
CA LYS A 29 -4.28 -4.75 -21.27
C LYS A 29 -3.26 -3.68 -20.88
N THR A 30 -3.09 -2.70 -21.76
CA THR A 30 -2.19 -1.55 -21.65
C THR A 30 -2.34 -0.86 -20.30
N GLY A 31 -1.26 -0.82 -19.50
CA GLY A 31 -1.21 -0.14 -18.19
C GLY A 31 -0.92 -1.01 -16.96
N GLN A 32 -0.73 -2.32 -17.14
CA GLN A 32 -0.27 -3.23 -16.07
C GLN A 32 1.24 -3.38 -16.05
N ASN A 33 1.86 -2.58 -15.17
CA ASN A 33 3.27 -2.72 -14.84
C ASN A 33 3.47 -3.93 -13.91
N PHE A 34 4.58 -4.66 -14.05
CA PHE A 34 4.93 -5.81 -13.18
C PHE A 34 4.80 -5.47 -11.68
N TYR A 35 5.10 -4.21 -11.34
CA TYR A 35 4.92 -3.63 -10.01
C TYR A 35 3.49 -3.73 -9.45
N LYS A 36 2.46 -3.47 -10.28
CA LYS A 36 1.05 -3.57 -9.87
C LYS A 36 0.66 -5.01 -9.59
N LEU A 37 1.20 -5.97 -10.34
CA LEU A 37 0.96 -7.39 -10.12
C LEU A 37 1.61 -7.86 -8.82
N SER A 38 2.87 -7.47 -8.58
CA SER A 38 3.62 -7.82 -7.38
C SER A 38 2.94 -7.29 -6.11
N ILE A 39 2.49 -6.03 -6.11
CA ILE A 39 1.73 -5.45 -5.00
C ILE A 39 0.45 -6.25 -4.75
N ARG A 40 -0.28 -6.60 -5.81
CA ARG A 40 -1.53 -7.35 -5.70
C ARG A 40 -1.30 -8.75 -5.11
N PHE A 41 -0.25 -9.43 -5.55
CA PHE A 41 0.15 -10.71 -4.96
C PHE A 41 0.55 -10.59 -3.50
N PHE A 42 1.27 -9.54 -3.12
CA PHE A 42 1.69 -9.33 -1.73
C PHE A 42 0.49 -9.06 -0.81
N VAL A 43 -0.42 -8.18 -1.24
CA VAL A 43 -1.60 -7.78 -0.45
C VAL A 43 -2.58 -8.94 -0.31
N TRP A 44 -2.99 -9.56 -1.42
CA TRP A 44 -3.98 -10.64 -1.40
C TRP A 44 -3.38 -11.96 -0.91
N GLY A 45 -2.10 -12.22 -1.17
CA GLY A 45 -1.37 -13.36 -0.60
C GLY A 45 -1.25 -13.25 0.92
N GLY A 46 -0.99 -12.03 1.44
CA GLY A 46 -1.02 -11.74 2.87
C GLY A 46 -2.40 -11.99 3.49
N MET A 47 -3.48 -11.59 2.83
CA MET A 47 -4.85 -11.84 3.31
C MET A 47 -5.19 -13.35 3.36
N ILE A 48 -4.71 -14.14 2.40
CA ILE A 48 -4.89 -15.61 2.41
C ILE A 48 -4.13 -16.24 3.57
N LEU A 49 -2.88 -15.80 3.82
CA LEU A 49 -2.08 -16.26 4.97
C LEU A 49 -2.78 -15.98 6.31
N ILE A 50 -3.33 -14.77 6.47
CA ILE A 50 -4.10 -14.38 7.65
C ILE A 50 -5.38 -15.22 7.81
N ALA A 51 -6.08 -15.51 6.69
CA ALA A 51 -7.29 -16.31 6.72
C ALA A 51 -7.05 -17.80 7.02
N LEU A 52 -5.96 -18.38 6.50
CA LEU A 52 -5.60 -19.79 6.69
C LEU A 52 -4.97 -20.06 8.06
N PHE A 53 -4.21 -19.10 8.59
CA PHE A 53 -3.56 -19.21 9.89
C PHE A 53 -3.99 -18.06 10.80
N PRO A 54 -5.20 -18.12 11.41
CA PRO A 54 -5.61 -17.14 12.42
C PRO A 54 -4.64 -17.11 13.63
N SER A 55 -3.95 -18.22 13.90
CA SER A 55 -2.86 -18.29 14.89
C SER A 55 -1.65 -17.45 14.48
N PHE A 56 -1.41 -17.25 13.18
CA PHE A 56 -0.35 -16.35 12.70
C PHE A 56 -0.71 -14.90 12.99
N THR A 57 -1.98 -14.52 12.94
CA THR A 57 -2.46 -13.23 13.45
C THR A 57 -2.17 -13.08 14.93
N ASN A 58 -2.35 -14.14 15.73
CA ASN A 58 -2.02 -14.12 17.17
C ASN A 58 -0.50 -14.07 17.43
N ILE A 59 0.33 -14.73 16.61
CA ILE A 59 1.79 -14.70 16.72
C ILE A 59 2.34 -13.34 16.25
N MET A 60 1.86 -12.82 15.12
CA MET A 60 2.12 -11.44 14.69
C MET A 60 1.66 -10.46 15.76
N ALA A 61 0.49 -10.66 16.36
CA ALA A 61 0.04 -9.88 17.49
C ALA A 61 1.01 -9.99 18.67
N ARG A 62 1.53 -11.17 19.01
CA ARG A 62 2.48 -11.32 20.12
C ARG A 62 3.87 -10.73 19.82
N VAL A 63 4.35 -10.82 18.59
CA VAL A 63 5.64 -10.27 18.15
C VAL A 63 5.57 -8.74 18.00
N ILE A 64 4.43 -8.21 17.56
CA ILE A 64 4.19 -6.77 17.41
C ILE A 64 3.71 -6.14 18.74
N GLY A 65 3.25 -6.93 19.71
CA GLY A 65 2.76 -6.48 21.02
C GLY A 65 1.27 -6.13 21.11
N LEU A 66 0.44 -6.66 20.20
CA LEU A 66 -1.00 -6.47 20.05
C LEU A 66 -1.87 -7.45 20.90
N GLU A 67 -1.33 -8.13 21.91
CA GLU A 67 -2.15 -8.87 22.90
C GLU A 67 -2.57 -7.92 24.05
N GLY A 68 -3.84 -7.45 24.08
CA GLY A 68 -4.43 -6.68 25.19
C GLY A 68 -5.17 -5.38 24.80
N ASN A 69 -5.60 -4.58 25.79
CA ASN A 69 -6.29 -3.27 25.59
C ASN A 69 -5.32 -2.15 25.09
N ILE A 70 -4.02 -2.31 25.37
CA ILE A 70 -2.94 -1.42 24.87
C ILE A 70 -2.88 -1.43 23.33
N ASN A 71 -3.39 -2.49 22.70
CA ASN A 71 -3.42 -2.73 21.26
C ASN A 71 -4.10 -1.60 20.46
N ALA A 72 -5.25 -1.08 20.92
CA ALA A 72 -5.98 -0.05 20.17
C ALA A 72 -5.22 1.28 20.09
N VAL A 73 -4.52 1.66 21.16
CA VAL A 73 -3.73 2.89 21.23
C VAL A 73 -2.48 2.77 20.36
N ILE A 74 -1.79 1.63 20.39
CA ILE A 74 -0.60 1.40 19.55
C ILE A 74 -1.00 1.33 18.08
N LEU A 75 -2.09 0.63 17.73
CA LEU A 75 -2.61 0.60 16.36
C LEU A 75 -3.05 1.99 15.87
N ALA A 76 -3.74 2.75 16.71
CA ALA A 76 -4.12 4.12 16.38
C ALA A 76 -2.88 5.02 16.21
N GLY A 77 -1.86 4.85 17.06
CA GLY A 77 -0.58 5.55 16.95
C GLY A 77 0.17 5.17 15.68
N PHE A 78 0.23 3.88 15.33
CA PHE A 78 0.85 3.40 14.10
C PHE A 78 0.11 3.90 12.86
N LEU A 79 -1.22 3.89 12.88
CA LEU A 79 -2.05 4.47 11.83
C LEU A 79 -1.81 5.98 11.69
N LEU A 80 -1.73 6.71 12.81
CA LEU A 80 -1.39 8.13 12.83
C LEU A 80 -0.01 8.40 12.24
N ILE A 81 1.00 7.59 12.59
CA ILE A 81 2.36 7.70 12.03
C ILE A 81 2.32 7.44 10.53
N PHE A 82 1.62 6.42 10.05
CA PHE A 82 1.43 6.15 8.62
C PHE A 82 0.78 7.34 7.91
N LEU A 83 -0.28 7.92 8.48
CA LEU A 83 -0.94 9.11 7.94
C LEU A 83 0.02 10.32 7.91
N MET A 84 0.84 10.51 8.93
CA MET A 84 1.87 11.56 8.95
C MET A 84 2.92 11.34 7.87
N ILE A 85 3.38 10.11 7.66
CA ILE A 85 4.34 9.77 6.59
C ILE A 85 3.76 10.11 5.22
N PHE A 86 2.50 9.73 4.95
CA PHE A 86 1.84 10.09 3.69
C PHE A 86 1.71 11.60 3.50
N LYS A 87 1.38 12.34 4.57
CA LYS A 87 1.31 13.80 4.54
C LYS A 87 2.67 14.43 4.23
N LEU A 88 3.75 13.92 4.82
CA LEU A 88 5.11 14.38 4.54
C LEU A 88 5.53 14.08 3.11
N LEU A 89 5.27 12.88 2.60
CA LEU A 89 5.52 12.51 1.20
C LEU A 89 4.82 13.48 0.24
N SER A 90 3.54 13.77 0.48
CA SER A 90 2.79 14.73 -0.36
C SER A 90 3.34 16.16 -0.25
N ALA A 91 3.81 16.57 0.92
CA ALA A 91 4.46 17.87 1.09
C ALA A 91 5.79 17.94 0.32
N ILE A 92 6.60 16.88 0.36
CA ILE A 92 7.85 16.77 -0.38
C ILE A 92 7.60 16.83 -1.89
N GLU A 93 6.62 16.08 -2.40
CA GLU A 93 6.26 16.09 -3.82
C GLU A 93 5.85 17.49 -4.30
N ARG A 94 5.08 18.23 -3.49
CA ARG A 94 4.72 19.63 -3.79
C ARG A 94 5.94 20.54 -3.80
N LEU A 95 6.87 20.36 -2.87
CA LEU A 95 8.11 21.12 -2.83
C LEU A 95 8.99 20.84 -4.05
N GLU A 96 9.09 19.58 -4.48
CA GLU A 96 9.82 19.19 -5.70
C GLU A 96 9.21 19.84 -6.95
N GLN A 97 7.87 19.86 -7.06
CA GLN A 97 7.16 20.54 -8.15
C GLN A 97 7.43 22.04 -8.16
N GLN A 98 7.34 22.71 -7.00
CA GLN A 98 7.62 24.14 -6.87
C GLN A 98 9.07 24.48 -7.23
N MET A 99 10.03 23.69 -6.75
CA MET A 99 11.45 23.84 -7.10
C MET A 99 11.67 23.72 -8.62
N THR A 100 11.03 22.74 -9.25
CA THR A 100 11.08 22.55 -10.70
C THR A 100 10.53 23.76 -11.46
N GLU A 101 9.41 24.33 -11.00
CA GLU A 101 8.83 25.54 -11.60
C GLU A 101 9.73 26.76 -11.43
N ILE A 102 10.32 26.96 -10.25
CA ILE A 102 11.22 28.08 -9.96
C ILE A 102 12.45 28.01 -10.86
N VAL A 103 13.09 26.85 -10.94
CA VAL A 103 14.28 26.65 -11.80
C VAL A 103 13.91 26.90 -13.26
N ARG A 104 12.78 26.35 -13.75
CA ARG A 104 12.32 26.56 -15.13
C ARG A 104 12.10 28.05 -15.43
N LYS A 105 11.45 28.80 -14.55
CA LYS A 105 11.24 30.24 -14.72
C LYS A 105 12.57 31.00 -14.78
N LYS A 106 13.48 30.69 -13.86
CA LYS A 106 14.81 31.31 -13.81
C LYS A 106 15.61 31.08 -15.10
N THR A 107 15.61 29.84 -15.61
CA THR A 107 16.31 29.53 -16.88
C THR A 107 15.70 30.26 -18.08
N ILE A 108 14.37 30.37 -18.15
CA ILE A 108 13.70 31.11 -19.22
C ILE A 108 14.05 32.59 -19.16
N ASP A 109 14.00 33.21 -17.98
CA ASP A 109 14.31 34.64 -17.82
C ASP A 109 15.78 34.95 -18.15
N GLU A 110 16.71 34.11 -17.68
CA GLU A 110 18.14 34.24 -18.02
C GLU A 110 18.41 34.08 -19.53
N SER A 111 17.65 33.21 -20.21
CA SER A 111 17.78 33.02 -21.66
C SER A 111 17.29 34.22 -22.47
N LYS A 112 16.29 34.96 -21.96
CA LYS A 112 15.77 36.19 -22.59
C LYS A 112 16.70 37.39 -22.43
N ILE A 113 17.48 37.44 -21.35
CA ILE A 113 18.42 38.55 -21.07
C ILE A 113 19.70 38.45 -21.93
N LYS A 114 20.03 37.26 -22.43
CA LYS A 114 21.22 37.01 -23.28
C LYS A 114 20.98 37.17 -24.79
N GLN A 115 19.75 37.45 -25.22
CA GLN A 115 19.41 37.78 -26.62
C GLN A 115 19.21 39.28 -26.78
#